data_AF-A0A4C1SC68-F1
#
_entry.id   AF-A0A4C1SC68-F1
#
_cell.length_a   1.000
_cell.length_b   1.000
_cell.length_c   1.000
_cell.angle_alpha   90.00
_cell.angle_beta   90.00
_cell.angle_gamma   90.00
#
_symmetry.space_group_name_H-M   'P 1'
#
loop_
_entity.id
_entity.type
_entity.pdbx_description
1 polymer ?
#
loop_
_entity_poly.entity_id
_entity_poly.type
_entity_poly.pdbx_seq_one_letter_code
_entity_poly.pdbx_strand_id
1 'polypeptide(L)'
;MGAVRDSDDPTNWRWVNGRNVTVSFWNAPGGGEPCARFDGSKGWLWADTDCQAKLNYICQHQPKACGRPEQPPNSTMVAEAFEVGATVQYACDEGHLLVGPTVRTCLDTGFYAEFPPVCK
;
A
#
# COMPACT_ATOMS: atom_id res chain seq x y z
N MET A 1 8.28 -7.54 2.40
CA MET A 1 9.67 -7.03 2.30
C MET A 1 10.39 -7.43 3.58
N GLY A 2 11.64 -7.90 3.50
CA GLY A 2 12.44 -8.27 4.68
C GLY A 2 13.89 -7.84 4.49
N ALA A 3 14.65 -7.65 5.56
CA ALA A 3 16.04 -7.24 5.52
C ALA A 3 16.93 -8.21 6.31
N VAL A 4 18.15 -8.37 5.82
CA VAL A 4 19.20 -9.22 6.37
C VAL A 4 20.51 -8.44 6.44
N ARG A 5 21.43 -8.84 7.31
CA ARG A 5 22.79 -8.29 7.30
C ARG A 5 23.43 -8.57 5.95
N ASP A 6 24.20 -7.59 5.48
CA ASP A 6 24.99 -7.75 4.26
C ASP A 6 26.05 -8.85 4.48
N SER A 7 26.16 -9.78 3.53
CA SER A 7 27.12 -10.88 3.59
C SER A 7 28.57 -10.41 3.43
N ASP A 8 28.76 -9.32 2.68
CA ASP A 8 30.08 -8.77 2.38
C ASP A 8 30.53 -7.79 3.48
N ASP A 9 29.57 -7.10 4.11
CA ASP A 9 29.80 -6.16 5.21
C ASP A 9 28.71 -6.28 6.31
N PRO A 10 28.91 -7.12 7.33
CA PRO A 10 27.91 -7.38 8.37
C PRO A 10 27.49 -6.16 9.21
N THR A 11 28.18 -5.02 9.07
CA THR A 11 27.78 -3.75 9.69
C THR A 11 26.62 -3.07 8.96
N ASN A 12 26.39 -3.46 7.70
CA ASN A 12 25.35 -2.94 6.83
C ASN A 12 24.17 -3.92 6.69
N TRP A 13 23.05 -3.40 6.17
CA TRP A 13 21.81 -4.15 5.93
C TRP A 13 21.42 -4.10 4.44
N ARG A 14 20.91 -5.22 3.94
CA ARG A 14 20.32 -5.34 2.62
C ARG A 14 18.90 -5.88 2.70
N TRP A 15 18.08 -5.47 1.74
CA TRP A 15 16.83 -6.15 1.49
C TRP A 15 17.10 -7.57 1.01
N VAL A 16 16.20 -8.50 1.31
CA VAL A 16 16.27 -9.91 0.86
C VAL A 16 16.34 -10.07 -0.67
N ASN A 17 16.03 -9.02 -1.44
CA ASN A 17 16.18 -8.98 -2.90
C ASN A 17 17.55 -8.47 -3.37
N GLY A 18 18.51 -8.30 -2.45
CA GLY A 18 19.89 -7.86 -2.73
C GLY A 18 20.08 -6.35 -2.87
N ARG A 19 19.00 -5.55 -2.84
CA ARG A 19 19.10 -4.08 -2.90
C ARG A 19 19.53 -3.51 -1.54
N ASN A 20 20.24 -2.38 -1.59
CA ASN A 20 20.65 -1.67 -0.38
C ASN A 20 19.42 -1.12 0.36
N VAL A 21 19.46 -1.20 1.69
CA VAL A 21 18.47 -0.52 2.54
C VAL A 21 18.77 0.97 2.52
N THR A 22 17.84 1.77 1.98
CA THR A 22 17.99 3.23 1.89
C THR A 22 17.29 3.96 3.04
N VAL A 23 16.31 3.32 3.69
CA VAL A 23 15.54 3.88 4.81
C VAL A 23 15.28 2.78 5.83
N SER A 24 15.60 3.03 7.10
CA SER A 24 15.34 2.11 8.21
C SER A 24 15.20 2.87 9.53
N PHE A 25 14.39 2.34 10.45
CA PHE A 25 14.14 2.94 11.76
C PHE A 25 14.36 1.89 12.85
N TRP A 26 15.59 1.75 13.32
CA TRP A 26 15.99 0.72 14.29
C TRP A 26 15.75 1.15 15.73
N ASN A 27 15.44 0.19 16.60
CA ASN A 27 15.59 0.38 18.03
C ASN A 27 17.10 0.35 18.40
N ALA A 28 17.60 1.37 19.08
CA ALA A 28 19.01 1.42 19.51
C ALA A 28 19.25 0.57 20.78
N PRO A 29 20.44 -0.05 20.95
CA PRO A 29 21.25 -0.75 19.96
C PRO A 29 20.79 -2.22 19.85
N GLY A 30 20.37 -2.61 18.65
CA GLY A 30 19.99 -3.99 18.31
C GLY A 30 21.21 -4.91 18.20
N GLY A 31 21.09 -6.09 18.78
CA GLY A 31 22.12 -7.13 18.87
C GLY A 31 22.62 -7.64 17.51
N GLY A 32 23.63 -8.51 17.58
CA GLY A 32 24.36 -9.02 16.41
C GLY A 32 23.56 -9.95 15.50
N GLU A 33 22.23 -10.04 15.65
CA GLU A 33 21.44 -11.01 14.92
C GLU A 33 21.29 -10.65 13.43
N PRO A 34 21.22 -11.65 12.52
CA PRO A 34 21.36 -11.43 11.08
C PRO A 34 20.06 -11.04 10.34
N CYS A 35 18.88 -11.16 10.95
CA CYS A 35 17.60 -10.82 10.32
C CYS A 35 16.89 -9.65 11.00
N ALA A 36 16.10 -8.92 10.22
CA ALA A 36 15.27 -7.83 10.72
C ALA A 36 13.84 -8.30 10.99
N ARG A 37 13.26 -7.83 12.10
CA ARG A 37 11.82 -7.90 12.39
C ARG A 37 11.27 -6.54 12.78
N PHE A 38 9.96 -6.39 12.74
CA PHE A 38 9.28 -5.27 13.37
C PHE A 38 8.95 -5.61 14.82
N ASP A 39 9.25 -4.68 15.75
CA ASP A 39 9.00 -4.85 17.18
C ASP A 39 7.79 -4.04 17.64
N GLY A 40 6.65 -4.71 17.77
CA GLY A 40 5.40 -4.08 18.23
C GLY A 40 5.45 -3.55 19.67
N SER A 41 6.39 -4.02 20.50
CA SER A 41 6.59 -3.50 21.87
C SER A 41 7.38 -2.19 21.90
N LYS A 42 8.08 -1.86 20.80
CA LYS A 42 8.93 -0.68 20.66
C LYS A 42 8.44 0.20 19.51
N GLY A 43 7.13 0.41 19.43
CA GLY A 43 6.53 1.32 18.47
C GLY A 43 6.69 0.90 17.00
N TRP A 44 6.83 -0.41 16.73
CA TRP A 44 7.05 -0.95 15.39
C TRP A 44 8.34 -0.47 14.72
N LEU A 45 9.35 -0.15 15.52
CA LEU A 45 10.72 0.02 15.03
C LEU A 45 11.32 -1.33 14.64
N TRP A 46 12.31 -1.28 13.76
CA TRP A 46 13.08 -2.44 13.35
C TRP A 46 13.93 -2.94 14.51
N ALA A 47 14.02 -4.25 14.65
CA ALA A 47 14.85 -4.94 15.63
C ALA A 47 15.55 -6.10 14.95
N ASP A 48 16.75 -6.41 15.40
CA ASP A 48 17.45 -7.61 15.01
C ASP A 48 16.77 -8.84 15.63
N THR A 49 16.85 -9.97 14.93
CA THR A 49 16.31 -11.25 15.37
C THR A 49 17.04 -12.39 14.68
N ASP A 50 17.06 -13.54 15.34
CA ASP A 50 17.44 -14.80 14.71
C ASP A 50 16.52 -15.04 13.49
N CYS A 51 17.13 -15.35 12.34
CA CYS A 51 16.41 -15.68 11.11
C CYS A 51 15.50 -16.91 11.25
N GLN A 52 15.76 -17.81 12.20
CA GLN A 52 14.94 -18.99 12.47
C GLN A 52 13.80 -18.71 13.45
N ALA A 53 13.70 -17.48 13.98
CA ALA A 53 12.59 -17.10 14.83
C ALA A 53 11.26 -17.24 14.09
N LYS A 54 10.33 -18.00 14.67
CA LYS A 54 8.98 -18.16 14.12
C LYS A 54 8.15 -16.92 14.44
N LEU A 55 8.06 -16.01 13.47
CA LEU A 55 7.31 -14.76 13.57
C LEU A 55 6.17 -14.72 12.55
N ASN A 56 5.20 -13.84 12.80
CA ASN A 56 4.19 -13.51 11.80
C ASN A 56 4.80 -12.69 10.66
N TYR A 57 4.31 -12.89 9.44
CA TYR A 57 4.82 -12.21 8.25
C TYR A 57 3.99 -10.97 7.91
N ILE A 58 4.68 -9.90 7.51
CA ILE A 58 4.06 -8.74 6.87
C ILE A 58 4.34 -8.84 5.37
N CYS A 59 3.30 -9.13 4.60
CA CYS A 59 3.38 -9.27 3.16
C CYS A 59 2.97 -7.96 2.46
N GLN A 60 3.66 -7.64 1.38
CA GLN A 60 3.24 -6.59 0.45
C GLN A 60 2.79 -7.28 -0.83
N HIS A 61 1.61 -6.93 -1.32
CA HIS A 61 1.10 -7.38 -2.61
C HIS A 61 0.54 -6.19 -3.39
N GLN A 62 0.46 -6.33 -4.71
CA GLN A 62 -0.25 -5.34 -5.52
C GLN A 62 -1.76 -5.38 -5.20
N PRO A 63 -2.43 -4.22 -5.10
CA PRO A 63 -3.87 -4.17 -4.95
C PRO A 63 -4.56 -4.95 -6.07
N LYS A 64 -5.59 -5.73 -5.72
CA LYS A 64 -6.43 -6.43 -6.71
C LYS A 64 -7.67 -5.63 -7.08
N ALA A 65 -8.03 -4.66 -6.25
CA ALA A 65 -9.21 -3.83 -6.40
C ALA A 65 -8.98 -2.46 -5.75
N CYS A 66 -9.69 -1.45 -6.24
CA CYS A 66 -9.73 -0.12 -5.64
C CYS A 66 -10.79 -0.02 -4.53
N GLY A 67 -11.72 -0.98 -4.49
CA GLY A 67 -12.91 -0.92 -3.66
C GLY A 67 -13.98 0.01 -4.26
N ARG A 68 -15.14 0.06 -3.61
CA ARG A 68 -16.24 0.94 -4.03
C ARG A 68 -15.85 2.41 -3.74
N PRO A 69 -15.79 3.28 -4.77
CA PRO A 69 -15.46 4.68 -4.55
C PRO A 69 -16.61 5.41 -3.85
N GLU A 70 -16.32 6.61 -3.36
CA GLU A 70 -17.36 7.52 -2.86
C GLU A 70 -18.30 7.95 -4.01
N GLN A 71 -19.58 8.04 -3.69
CA GLN A 71 -20.61 8.52 -4.61
C GLN A 71 -20.95 9.97 -4.24
N PRO A 72 -20.79 10.92 -5.17
CA PRO A 72 -21.16 12.31 -4.93
C PRO A 72 -22.65 12.43 -4.55
N PRO A 73 -23.03 13.38 -3.68
CA PRO A 73 -24.44 13.68 -3.44
C PRO A 73 -25.17 14.03 -4.75
N ASN A 74 -26.48 13.73 -4.81
CA ASN A 74 -27.33 13.99 -5.98
C ASN A 74 -26.77 13.40 -7.28
N SER A 75 -26.28 12.15 -7.17
CA SER A 75 -25.72 11.42 -8.29
C SER A 75 -26.08 9.95 -8.20
N THR A 76 -25.97 9.28 -9.35
CA THR A 76 -26.05 7.83 -9.52
C THR A 76 -24.68 7.30 -9.95
N MET A 77 -24.21 6.23 -9.32
CA MET A 77 -23.00 5.49 -9.71
C MET A 77 -23.37 4.12 -10.27
N VAL A 78 -22.84 3.80 -11.45
CA VAL A 78 -23.02 2.51 -12.11
C VAL A 78 -21.66 1.83 -12.23
N ALA A 79 -21.55 0.62 -11.69
CA ALA A 79 -20.37 -0.22 -11.83
C ALA A 79 -20.75 -1.71 -11.72
N GLU A 80 -20.10 -2.54 -12.52
CA GLU A 80 -20.23 -4.00 -12.48
C GLU A 80 -19.20 -4.65 -11.54
N ALA A 81 -18.05 -3.99 -11.38
CA ALA A 81 -16.88 -4.49 -10.67
C ALA A 81 -16.02 -3.32 -10.13
N PHE A 82 -15.10 -3.62 -9.22
CA PHE A 82 -14.19 -2.65 -8.61
C PHE A 82 -12.72 -3.10 -8.60
N GLU A 83 -12.44 -4.21 -9.28
CA GLU A 83 -11.12 -4.78 -9.51
C GLU A 83 -10.26 -3.86 -10.38
N VAL A 84 -8.94 -4.06 -10.34
CA VAL A 84 -8.00 -3.35 -11.23
C VAL A 84 -8.42 -3.54 -12.68
N GLY A 85 -8.54 -2.43 -13.41
CA GLY A 85 -9.03 -2.37 -14.79
C GLY A 85 -10.54 -2.12 -14.92
N ALA A 86 -11.33 -2.28 -13.85
CA ALA A 86 -12.76 -2.00 -13.88
C ALA A 86 -13.04 -0.50 -13.97
N THR A 87 -14.22 -0.15 -14.52
CA THR A 87 -14.66 1.24 -14.68
C THR A 87 -15.92 1.51 -13.89
N VAL A 88 -15.98 2.68 -13.26
CA VAL A 88 -17.16 3.24 -12.59
C VAL A 88 -17.65 4.43 -13.39
N GLN A 89 -18.96 4.52 -13.60
CA GLN A 89 -19.59 5.64 -14.29
C GLN A 89 -20.49 6.42 -13.34
N TYR A 90 -20.49 7.74 -13.46
CA TYR A 90 -21.29 8.66 -12.65
C TYR A 90 -22.25 9.44 -13.54
N ALA A 91 -23.45 9.67 -13.04
CA ALA A 91 -24.45 10.56 -13.62
C ALA A 91 -25.01 11.44 -12.50
N CYS A 92 -25.18 12.74 -12.74
CA CYS A 92 -25.87 13.59 -11.78
C CYS A 92 -27.38 13.45 -11.93
N ASP A 93 -28.10 13.58 -10.81
CA ASP A 93 -29.56 13.57 -10.79
C ASP A 93 -30.10 14.81 -11.50
N GLU A 94 -31.38 14.79 -11.86
CA GLU A 94 -32.03 15.88 -12.58
C GLU A 94 -31.83 17.24 -11.87
N GLY A 95 -31.53 18.28 -12.64
CA GLY A 95 -31.26 19.63 -12.11
C GLY A 95 -29.83 19.88 -11.65
N HIS A 96 -28.94 18.89 -11.69
CA HIS A 96 -27.53 19.05 -11.31
C HIS A 96 -26.57 18.87 -12.49
N LEU A 97 -25.46 19.60 -12.45
CA LEU A 97 -24.39 19.55 -13.45
C LEU A 97 -23.20 18.73 -12.94
N LEU A 98 -22.75 17.77 -13.75
CA LEU A 98 -21.53 17.00 -13.48
C LEU A 98 -20.28 17.82 -13.79
N VAL A 99 -19.43 17.99 -12.78
CA VAL A 99 -18.12 18.65 -12.90
C VAL A 99 -17.03 17.62 -12.59
N GLY A 100 -16.25 17.24 -13.60
CA GLY A 100 -15.18 16.26 -13.50
C GLY A 100 -15.37 15.07 -14.45
N PRO A 101 -14.65 13.96 -14.22
CA PRO A 101 -14.72 12.78 -15.08
C PRO A 101 -16.03 12.01 -14.87
N THR A 102 -16.74 11.74 -15.96
CA THR A 102 -17.97 10.92 -15.95
C THR A 102 -17.67 9.45 -15.73
N VAL A 103 -16.47 8.98 -16.10
CA VAL A 103 -16.01 7.60 -15.94
C VAL A 103 -14.65 7.60 -15.27
N ARG A 104 -14.42 6.69 -14.33
CA ARG A 104 -13.12 6.49 -13.69
C ARG A 104 -12.72 5.03 -13.74
N THR A 105 -11.44 4.76 -13.96
CA THR A 105 -10.89 3.40 -14.08
C THR A 105 -10.07 3.04 -12.85
N CYS A 106 -10.26 1.86 -12.27
CA CYS A 106 -9.42 1.37 -11.20
C CYS A 106 -8.02 1.03 -11.72
N LEU A 107 -6.98 1.69 -11.20
CA LEU A 107 -5.59 1.48 -11.61
C LEU A 107 -4.94 0.37 -10.77
N ASP A 108 -3.83 -0.18 -11.27
CA ASP A 108 -3.00 -1.17 -10.59
C ASP A 108 -2.41 -0.67 -9.26
N THR A 109 -2.38 0.64 -9.06
CA THR A 109 -2.04 1.30 -7.80
C THR A 109 -3.08 1.08 -6.69
N GLY A 110 -4.26 0.52 -7.01
CA GLY A 110 -5.38 0.39 -6.08
C GLY A 110 -6.20 1.67 -5.92
N PHE A 111 -5.99 2.66 -6.78
CA PHE A 111 -6.75 3.91 -6.80
C PHE A 111 -7.43 4.13 -8.15
N TYR A 112 -8.57 4.82 -8.13
CA TYR A 112 -9.23 5.24 -9.37
C TYR A 112 -8.43 6.34 -10.07
N ALA A 113 -8.40 6.27 -11.40
CA ALA A 113 -7.90 7.33 -12.25
C ALA A 113 -8.69 8.61 -12.00
N GLU A 114 -7.97 9.73 -12.07
CA GLU A 114 -8.51 11.08 -11.93
C GLU A 114 -9.21 11.34 -10.58
N PHE A 115 -9.71 12.57 -10.40
CA PHE A 115 -10.41 12.98 -9.19
C PHE A 115 -11.90 12.58 -9.25
N PRO A 116 -12.58 12.36 -8.11
CA PRO A 116 -14.02 12.09 -8.11
C PRO A 116 -14.81 13.29 -8.67
N PRO A 117 -15.84 13.07 -9.51
CA PRO A 117 -16.68 14.16 -10.00
C PRO A 117 -17.52 14.77 -8.85
N VAL A 118 -18.08 15.95 -9.09
CA VAL A 118 -19.02 16.61 -8.19
C VAL A 118 -20.27 17.01 -8.96
N CYS A 119 -21.44 16.80 -8.36
CA CYS A 119 -22.71 17.30 -8.87
C CYS A 119 -23.07 18.61 -8.17
N LYS A 120 -23.38 19.65 -8.94
CA LYS A 120 -23.74 20.99 -8.45
C LYS A 120 -25.05 21.48 -9.02
#